data_AF-A0A1F6ZAV4-F1
#
_entry.id   AF-A0A1F6ZAV4-F1
#
_cell.length_a   1.000
_cell.length_b   1.000
_cell.length_c   1.000
_cell.angle_alpha   90.00
_cell.angle_beta   90.00
_cell.angle_gamma   90.00
#
_symmetry.space_group_name_H-M   'P 1'
#
loop_
_entity.id
_entity.type
_entity.pdbx_description
1 polymer ?
#
loop_
_entity_poly.entity_id
_entity_poly.type
_entity_poly.pdbx_seq_one_letter_code
_entity_poly.pdbx_strand_id
1 'polypeptide(L)'
;MHRGVILFTTQEQILLNHVVYKHATASKLLRQKFSDQQQDVADYELSVDDAEWLLDQLPVPQQATEIQSNIRNKLRTFLTNG
;
A
#
# COMPACT_ATOMS: atom_id res chain seq x y z
N MET A 1 5.97 16.69 -6.66
CA MET A 1 5.65 15.40 -6.01
C MET A 1 4.15 15.37 -5.79
N HIS A 2 3.40 14.66 -6.65
CA HIS A 2 1.97 14.48 -6.48
C HIS A 2 1.73 13.46 -5.36
N ARG A 3 0.91 13.87 -4.38
CA ARG A 3 0.45 13.03 -3.29
C ARG A 3 -1.06 12.93 -3.39
N GLY A 4 -1.61 11.77 -3.04
CA GLY A 4 -3.04 11.64 -2.88
C GLY A 4 -3.39 10.52 -1.92
N VAL A 5 -4.69 10.38 -1.68
CA VAL A 5 -5.22 9.56 -0.60
C VAL A 5 -5.73 8.24 -1.15
N ILE A 6 -5.34 7.13 -0.52
CA ILE A 6 -5.86 5.79 -0.79
C ILE A 6 -6.43 5.22 0.50
N LEU A 7 -7.64 4.67 0.40
CA LEU A 7 -8.35 4.02 1.49
C LEU A 7 -8.02 2.53 1.55
N PHE A 8 -7.48 2.08 2.69
CA PHE A 8 -7.22 0.66 2.93
C PHE A 8 -8.07 0.13 4.09
N THR A 9 -8.62 -1.08 3.92
CA THR A 9 -9.29 -1.82 4.99
C THR A 9 -8.27 -2.35 6.00
N THR A 10 -8.70 -2.72 7.20
CA THR A 10 -7.83 -3.31 8.23
C THR A 10 -6.98 -4.48 7.70
N GLN A 11 -7.57 -5.39 6.92
CA GLN A 11 -6.84 -6.54 6.39
C GLN A 11 -5.76 -6.14 5.37
N GLU A 12 -6.06 -5.13 4.54
CA GLU A 12 -5.10 -4.58 3.59
C GLU A 12 -3.96 -3.85 4.31
N GLN A 13 -4.29 -3.07 5.35
CA GLN A 13 -3.29 -2.39 6.21
C GLN A 13 -2.36 -3.39 6.89
N ILE A 14 -2.87 -4.52 7.40
CA ILE A 14 -2.07 -5.59 8.00
C ILE A 14 -1.10 -6.19 6.98
N LEU A 15 -1.57 -6.46 5.77
CA LEU A 15 -0.71 -6.99 4.71
C LEU A 15 0.37 -5.99 4.31
N LEU A 16 0.00 -4.73 4.10
CA LEU A 16 0.92 -3.66 3.71
C LEU A 16 1.98 -3.40 4.78
N ASN A 17 1.60 -3.42 6.06
CA ASN A 17 2.54 -3.33 7.17
C ASN A 17 3.59 -4.47 7.09
N HIS A 18 3.15 -5.72 6.91
CA HIS A 18 4.08 -6.83 6.74
C HIS A 18 5.02 -6.66 5.54
N VAL A 19 4.52 -6.18 4.40
CA VAL A 19 5.33 -5.91 3.20
C VAL A 19 6.37 -4.83 3.50
N VAL A 20 5.95 -3.70 4.07
CA VAL A 20 6.81 -2.54 4.33
C VAL A 20 7.89 -2.86 5.36
N TYR A 21 7.59 -3.65 6.39
CA TYR A 21 8.57 -4.05 7.41
C TYR A 21 9.52 -5.15 6.96
N LYS A 22 9.07 -6.06 6.09
CA LYS A 22 9.90 -7.15 5.55
C LYS A 22 10.97 -6.63 4.58
N HIS A 23 10.72 -5.51 3.89
CA HIS A 23 11.63 -4.99 2.87
C HIS A 23 12.50 -3.84 3.37
N ALA A 24 13.81 -4.06 3.44
CA ALA A 24 14.81 -3.09 3.92
C ALA A 24 14.79 -1.75 3.15
N THR A 25 14.36 -1.75 1.89
CA THR A 25 14.29 -0.59 1.00
C THR A 25 13.08 0.30 1.23
N ALA A 26 12.11 -0.14 2.05
CA ALA A 26 10.95 0.68 2.37
C ALA A 26 11.35 1.96 3.10
N SER A 27 10.83 3.10 2.66
CA SER A 27 11.14 4.39 3.27
C SER A 27 10.70 4.43 4.74
N LYS A 28 11.43 5.17 5.58
CA LYS A 28 11.10 5.32 7.00
C LYS A 28 9.69 5.90 7.20
N LEU A 29 9.30 6.83 6.33
CA LEU A 29 7.96 7.43 6.35
C LEU A 29 6.87 6.41 6.03
N LEU A 30 7.11 5.54 5.04
CA LEU A 30 6.16 4.48 4.69
C LEU A 30 5.98 3.48 5.84
N ARG A 31 7.10 3.08 6.50
CA ARG A 31 7.07 2.24 7.71
C ARG A 31 6.25 2.86 8.83
N GLN A 32 6.43 4.15 9.09
CA GLN A 32 5.68 4.88 10.11
C GLN A 32 4.18 5.00 9.76
N LYS A 33 3.84 5.21 8.48
CA LYS A 33 2.43 5.28 8.05
C LYS A 33 1.69 3.98 8.34
N PHE A 34 2.29 2.82 8.03
CA PHE A 34 1.64 1.53 8.22
C PHE A 34 1.80 0.93 9.63
N SER A 35 2.52 1.61 10.54
CA SER A 35 2.65 1.15 11.93
C SER A 35 1.45 1.49 12.81
N ASP A 36 0.70 2.55 12.49
CA ASP A 36 -0.52 2.93 13.21
C ASP A 36 -1.73 2.15 12.67
N GLN A 37 -1.94 0.95 13.18
CA GLN A 37 -3.04 0.05 12.81
C GLN A 37 -4.17 0.12 13.84
N GLN A 38 -4.98 1.19 13.81
CA GLN A 38 -6.05 1.36 14.80
C GLN A 38 -7.42 1.71 14.22
N GLN A 39 -7.61 1.66 12.89
CA GLN A 39 -8.86 2.08 12.24
C GLN A 39 -9.38 1.03 11.24
N ASP A 40 -10.70 0.81 11.22
CA ASP A 40 -11.38 -0.13 10.30
C ASP A 40 -11.11 0.19 8.82
N VAL A 41 -11.06 1.48 8.51
CA VAL A 41 -10.61 2.03 7.22
C VAL A 41 -9.78 3.27 7.54
N ALA A 42 -8.58 3.34 6.98
CA ALA A 42 -7.68 4.48 7.18
C ALA A 42 -7.28 5.12 5.84
N ASP A 43 -7.18 6.45 5.88
CA ASP A 43 -6.73 7.28 4.78
C ASP A 43 -5.20 7.32 4.75
N TYR A 44 -4.60 6.81 3.67
CA TYR A 44 -3.16 6.86 3.45
C TYR A 44 -2.83 7.87 2.37
N GLU A 45 -2.23 8.98 2.78
CA GLU A 45 -1.58 9.89 1.85
C GLU A 45 -0.28 9.24 1.35
N LEU A 46 -0.24 8.86 0.07
CA LEU A 46 0.90 8.23 -0.57
C LEU A 46 1.41 9.10 -1.73
N SER A 47 2.72 9.05 -1.95
CA SER A 47 3.31 9.57 -3.19
C SER A 47 3.18 8.55 -4.32
N VAL A 48 3.34 9.01 -5.56
CA VAL A 48 3.45 8.12 -6.74
C VAL A 48 4.56 7.09 -6.53
N ASP A 49 5.75 7.52 -6.08
CA ASP A 49 6.90 6.64 -5.85
C ASP A 49 6.60 5.57 -4.78
N ASP A 50 5.90 5.93 -3.69
CA ASP A 50 5.50 4.97 -2.66
C ASP A 50 4.50 3.94 -3.22
N ALA A 51 3.54 4.40 -4.03
CA ALA A 51 2.51 3.54 -4.60
C ALA A 51 3.10 2.57 -5.65
N GLU A 52 4.03 3.03 -6.48
CA GLU A 52 4.78 2.17 -7.41
C GLU A 52 5.62 1.15 -6.66
N TRP A 53 6.37 1.58 -5.65
CA TRP A 53 7.19 0.68 -4.84
C TRP A 53 6.37 -0.42 -4.17
N LEU A 54 5.20 -0.07 -3.61
CA LEU A 54 4.26 -1.04 -3.01
C LEU A 54 3.75 -2.04 -4.05
N LEU A 55 3.47 -1.58 -5.26
CA LEU A 55 3.00 -2.41 -6.38
C LEU A 55 4.05 -3.45 -6.80
N ASP A 56 5.32 -3.07 -6.76
CA ASP A 56 6.45 -3.94 -7.07
C ASP A 56 6.72 -4.99 -5.99
N GLN A 57 6.40 -4.68 -4.72
CA GLN A 57 6.58 -5.65 -3.63
C GLN A 57 5.45 -6.68 -3.54
N LEU A 58 4.26 -6.39 -4.10
CA LEU A 58 3.13 -7.30 -4.11
C LEU A 58 3.31 -8.38 -5.19
N PRO A 59 2.98 -9.66 -4.91
CA PRO A 59 3.12 -10.73 -5.89
C PRO A 59 2.31 -10.44 -7.16
N VAL A 60 2.76 -11.05 -8.27
CA VAL A 60 2.08 -10.95 -9.56
C VAL A 60 0.66 -11.54 -9.48
N PRO A 61 -0.32 -11.03 -10.25
CA PRO A 61 -1.75 -11.36 -10.08
C PRO A 61 -2.08 -12.85 -10.07
N GLN A 62 -1.31 -13.67 -10.78
CA GLN A 62 -1.51 -15.13 -10.87
C GLN A 62 -1.27 -15.87 -9.54
N GLN A 63 -0.56 -15.24 -8.59
CA GLN A 63 -0.23 -15.79 -7.28
C GLN A 63 -0.82 -14.95 -6.14
N ALA A 64 -1.59 -13.92 -6.47
CA ALA A 64 -2.10 -12.97 -5.50
C ALA A 64 -3.34 -13.51 -4.81
N THR A 65 -3.41 -13.32 -3.48
CA THR A 65 -4.68 -13.48 -2.76
C THR A 65 -5.67 -12.41 -3.16
N GLU A 66 -6.94 -12.57 -2.78
CA GLU A 66 -7.97 -11.53 -3.01
C GLU A 66 -7.56 -10.18 -2.40
N ILE A 67 -7.04 -10.17 -1.17
CA ILE A 67 -6.56 -8.96 -0.49
C ILE A 67 -5.43 -8.30 -1.30
N GLN A 68 -4.46 -9.08 -1.78
CA GLN A 68 -3.35 -8.54 -2.59
C GLN A 68 -3.84 -7.98 -3.93
N SER A 69 -4.80 -8.64 -4.55
CA SER A 69 -5.42 -8.18 -5.80
C SER A 69 -6.17 -6.86 -5.58
N ASN A 70 -6.91 -6.73 -4.48
CA ASN A 70 -7.62 -5.50 -4.10
C ASN A 70 -6.64 -4.34 -3.87
N ILE A 71 -5.56 -4.57 -3.12
CA ILE A 71 -4.51 -3.56 -2.92
C ILE A 71 -3.91 -3.13 -4.27
N ARG A 72 -3.53 -4.09 -5.13
CA ARG A 72 -2.98 -3.77 -6.47
C ARG A 72 -3.94 -2.94 -7.31
N ASN A 73 -5.24 -3.26 -7.29
CA ASN A 73 -6.24 -2.50 -8.02
C ASN A 73 -6.38 -1.07 -7.49
N LYS A 74 -6.36 -0.88 -6.17
CA LYS A 74 -6.39 0.45 -5.53
C LYS A 74 -5.17 1.28 -5.90
N LEU A 75 -3.97 0.70 -5.79
CA LEU A 75 -2.72 1.37 -6.16
C LEU A 75 -2.68 1.72 -7.65
N ARG A 76 -3.13 0.81 -8.54
CA ARG A 76 -3.20 1.10 -9.99
C ARG A 76 -4.19 2.21 -10.32
N THR A 77 -5.37 2.18 -9.69
CA THR A 77 -6.39 3.23 -9.86
C THR A 77 -5.83 4.59 -9.42
N PHE A 78 -5.13 4.62 -8.29
CA PHE A 78 -4.46 5.81 -7.80
C PHE A 78 -3.41 6.33 -8.80
N LEU A 79 -2.53 5.46 -9.30
CA LEU A 79 -1.48 5.85 -10.26
C LEU A 79 -2.02 6.30 -11.63
N THR A 80 -3.21 5.84 -12.02
CA THR A 80 -3.84 6.22 -13.30
C THR A 80 -4.62 7.53 -13.20
N ASN A 81 -5.12 7.86 -12.00
CA ASN A 81 -5.95 9.05 -11.74
C ASN A 81 -5.20 10.20 -11.02
N GLY A 82 -3.93 10.00 -10.66
CA GLY A 82 -3.10 10.92 -9.88
C GLY A 82 -2.24 11.89 -10.67
#